data_AF-A0A9D2LT98-F1
#
_entry.id   AF-A0A9D2LT98-F1
#
_cell.length_a   1.000
_cell.length_b   1.000
_cell.length_c   1.000
_cell.angle_alpha   90.00
_cell.angle_beta   90.00
_cell.angle_gamma   90.00
#
_symmetry.space_group_name_H-M   'P 1'
#
loop_
_entity.id
_entity.type
_entity.pdbx_description
1 polymer ?
#
loop_
_entity_poly.entity_id
_entity_poly.type
_entity_poly.pdbx_seq_one_letter_code
_entity_poly.pdbx_strand_id
1 'polypeptide(L)'
;MRREVSLEEISDGRLYGPNDMVKADCQDCTGCWDCCLGMGESIVLDPLDVHRLCMNLKKSMEELLSREISLGVMDGNILPYLNMTGKDERCVFLNQEGRCAIHPFRPGICRLFPLGRFYENNSYQYFLQVHE
;
A
#
# COMPACT_ATOMS: atom_id res chain seq x y z
N MET A 1 6.81 0.05 7.25
CA MET A 1 5.75 0.26 8.26
C MET A 1 6.37 0.42 9.64
N ARG A 2 6.17 1.58 10.30
CA ARG A 2 6.65 1.80 11.68
C ARG A 2 5.75 1.01 12.64
N ARG A 3 6.36 0.16 13.47
CA ARG A 3 5.70 -0.56 14.57
C ARG A 3 6.25 0.09 15.83
N GLU A 4 5.40 0.47 16.79
CA GLU A 4 5.76 1.24 18.00
C GLU A 4 5.93 2.76 17.80
N VAL A 5 4.93 3.41 17.20
CA VAL A 5 4.81 4.88 17.13
C VAL A 5 3.46 5.32 17.65
N SER A 6 3.42 6.49 18.28
CA SER A 6 2.17 7.16 18.67
C SER A 6 1.47 7.77 17.45
N LEU A 7 0.16 7.98 17.54
CA LEU A 7 -0.62 8.58 16.45
C LEU A 7 -0.14 10.00 16.18
N GLU A 8 0.25 10.74 17.22
CA GLU A 8 0.74 12.11 17.17
C GLU A 8 2.08 12.24 16.41
N GLU A 9 2.90 11.19 16.41
CA GLU A 9 4.21 11.19 15.72
C GLU A 9 4.11 10.97 14.21
N ILE A 10 2.99 10.44 13.73
CA ILE A 10 2.81 10.07 12.32
C ILE A 10 1.67 10.81 11.63
N SER A 11 0.73 11.37 12.39
CA SER A 11 -0.48 11.99 11.85
C SER A 11 -0.53 13.50 12.06
N ASP A 12 -1.49 14.15 11.41
CA ASP A 12 -1.82 15.55 11.63
C ASP A 12 -2.59 15.81 12.95
N GLY A 13 -2.63 14.81 13.84
CA GLY A 13 -3.32 14.87 15.14
C GLY A 13 -4.83 14.77 15.04
N ARG A 14 -5.39 14.41 13.87
CA ARG A 14 -6.84 14.31 13.65
C ARG A 14 -7.26 12.89 13.31
N LEU A 15 -8.48 12.57 13.74
CA LEU A 15 -9.19 11.35 13.36
C LEU A 15 -10.38 11.72 12.48
N TYR A 16 -10.54 10.99 11.39
CA TYR A 16 -11.52 11.23 10.35
C TYR A 16 -12.55 10.10 10.32
N GLY A 17 -13.82 10.49 10.40
CA GLY A 17 -14.95 9.62 10.16
C GLY A 17 -15.30 9.52 8.66
N PRO A 18 -16.30 8.70 8.32
CA PRO A 18 -16.69 8.44 6.93
C PRO A 18 -17.26 9.66 6.18
N ASN A 19 -17.71 10.69 6.89
CA ASN A 19 -18.28 11.90 6.31
C ASN A 19 -17.31 13.10 6.33
N ASP A 20 -16.11 12.93 6.88
CA ASP A 20 -15.13 14.00 6.96
C ASP A 20 -14.33 14.11 5.65
N MET A 21 -13.87 15.31 5.35
CA MET A 21 -13.09 15.61 4.15
C MET A 21 -11.64 15.93 4.52
N VAL A 22 -10.70 15.28 3.84
CA VAL A 22 -9.26 15.50 4.01
C VAL A 22 -8.57 15.44 2.65
N LYS A 23 -7.53 16.26 2.48
CA LYS A 23 -6.67 16.22 1.31
C LYS A 23 -5.65 15.09 1.46
N ALA A 24 -6.02 13.90 0.99
CA ALA A 24 -5.20 12.68 1.07
C ALA A 24 -4.50 12.36 -0.26
N ASP A 25 -3.94 13.36 -0.93
CA ASP A 25 -3.19 13.14 -2.17
C ASP A 25 -1.72 12.79 -1.89
N CYS A 26 -1.17 11.86 -2.65
CA CYS A 26 0.27 11.53 -2.60
C CYS A 26 1.13 12.55 -3.38
N GLN A 27 0.67 13.79 -3.51
CA GLN A 27 1.26 14.84 -4.36
C GLN A 27 1.70 14.30 -5.73
N ASP A 28 0.84 13.54 -6.41
CA ASP A 28 1.11 12.90 -7.70
C ASP A 28 2.37 12.00 -7.78
N CYS A 29 2.85 11.47 -6.65
CA CYS A 29 4.05 10.65 -6.59
C CYS A 29 5.25 11.39 -7.21
N THR A 30 5.55 12.59 -6.69
CA THR A 30 6.69 13.44 -7.07
C THR A 30 8.07 12.81 -6.87
N GLY A 31 8.12 11.57 -6.36
CA GLY A 31 9.35 10.79 -6.25
C GLY A 31 9.92 10.68 -4.84
N CYS A 32 9.11 10.80 -3.77
CA CYS A 32 9.59 10.50 -2.41
C CYS A 32 9.74 9.00 -2.14
N TRP A 33 9.03 8.14 -2.89
CA TRP A 33 9.01 6.67 -2.83
C TRP A 33 8.77 6.02 -1.46
N ASP A 34 8.53 6.77 -0.39
CA ASP A 34 8.42 6.21 0.98
C ASP A 34 7.34 5.14 1.10
N CYS A 35 6.20 5.32 0.44
CA CYS A 35 5.11 4.34 0.39
C CYS A 35 5.46 3.02 -0.33
N CYS A 36 6.57 3.00 -1.08
CA CYS A 36 7.07 1.84 -1.84
C CYS A 36 8.22 1.13 -1.13
N LEU A 37 8.58 1.50 0.11
CA LEU A 37 9.67 0.90 0.89
C LEU A 37 9.17 0.24 2.17
N GLY A 38 9.85 -0.81 2.62
CA GLY A 38 9.63 -1.35 3.97
C GLY A 38 8.21 -1.88 4.22
N MET A 39 7.54 -2.32 3.16
CA MET A 39 6.14 -2.79 3.23
C MET A 39 6.05 -4.30 3.47
N GLY A 40 7.14 -5.06 3.35
CA GLY A 40 7.15 -6.51 3.53
C GLY A 40 6.01 -7.20 2.78
N GLU A 41 5.20 -7.97 3.52
CA GLU A 41 4.04 -8.71 2.99
C GLU A 41 2.70 -7.97 3.19
N SER A 42 2.73 -6.69 3.56
CA SER A 42 1.52 -5.95 3.98
C SER A 42 0.61 -5.49 2.82
N ILE A 43 1.11 -5.49 1.58
CA ILE A 43 0.32 -5.12 0.41
C ILE A 43 -0.41 -6.34 -0.14
N VAL A 44 -1.41 -6.77 0.61
CA VAL A 44 -2.31 -7.87 0.23
C VAL A 44 -3.21 -7.42 -0.91
N LEU A 45 -3.41 -8.30 -1.89
CA LEU A 45 -4.19 -8.04 -3.07
C LEU A 45 -5.53 -8.74 -2.99
N ASP A 46 -6.60 -8.01 -3.30
CA ASP A 46 -7.90 -8.60 -3.54
C ASP A 46 -8.03 -9.12 -4.99
N PRO A 47 -9.08 -9.89 -5.33
CA PRO A 47 -9.27 -10.39 -6.69
C PRO A 47 -9.36 -9.30 -7.77
N LEU A 48 -9.86 -8.11 -7.42
CA LEU A 48 -9.98 -6.99 -8.35
C LEU A 48 -8.62 -6.35 -8.63
N ASP A 49 -7.77 -6.22 -7.61
CA ASP A 49 -6.40 -5.76 -7.75
C ASP A 49 -5.60 -6.69 -8.66
N VAL A 50 -5.69 -8.00 -8.42
CA VAL A 50 -5.05 -9.01 -9.29
C VAL A 50 -5.56 -8.89 -10.73
N HIS A 51 -6.89 -8.81 -10.92
CA HIS A 51 -7.47 -8.65 -12.26
C HIS A 51 -6.96 -7.40 -12.98
N ARG A 52 -6.88 -6.27 -12.27
CA ARG A 52 -6.36 -5.00 -12.82
C ARG A 52 -4.89 -5.10 -13.18
N LEU A 53 -4.07 -5.75 -12.34
CA LEU A 53 -2.66 -5.98 -12.63
C LEU A 53 -2.50 -6.82 -13.91
N CYS A 54 -3.20 -7.96 -14.02
CA CYS A 54 -3.17 -8.81 -15.21
C CYS A 54 -3.54 -8.02 -16.48
N MET A 55 -4.66 -7.29 -16.43
CA MET A 55 -5.17 -6.53 -17.59
C MET A 55 -4.23 -5.41 -18.04
N ASN A 56 -3.69 -4.62 -17.10
CA ASN A 56 -2.87 -3.46 -17.44
C ASN A 56 -1.42 -3.83 -17.77
N LEU A 57 -0.87 -4.85 -17.11
CA LEU A 57 0.48 -5.36 -17.40
C LEU A 57 0.50 -6.32 -18.58
N LYS A 58 -0.68 -6.79 -19.05
CA LYS A 58 -0.84 -7.81 -20.09
C LYS A 58 -0.11 -9.10 -19.74
N LYS A 59 -0.23 -9.51 -18.48
CA LYS A 59 0.38 -10.70 -17.91
C LYS A 59 -0.68 -11.65 -17.38
N SER A 60 -0.41 -12.96 -17.44
CA SER A 60 -1.20 -13.96 -16.72
C SER A 60 -0.90 -13.91 -15.21
N MET A 61 -1.73 -14.57 -14.41
CA MET A 61 -1.49 -14.68 -12.98
C MET A 61 -0.19 -15.46 -12.69
N GLU A 62 0.08 -16.51 -13.46
CA GLU A 62 1.31 -17.31 -13.36
C GLU A 62 2.55 -16.47 -13.65
N GLU A 63 2.47 -15.59 -14.65
CA GLU A 63 3.57 -14.66 -14.96
C GLU A 63 3.78 -13.66 -13.82
N LEU A 64 2.71 -13.14 -13.20
CA LEU A 64 2.84 -12.27 -12.03
C LEU A 64 3.41 -12.98 -10.81
N LEU A 65 3.05 -14.25 -10.59
CA LEU A 65 3.58 -15.07 -9.50
C LEU A 65 5.08 -15.37 -9.64
N SER A 66 5.65 -15.22 -10.84
CA SER A 66 7.07 -15.44 -11.06
C SER A 66 7.96 -14.36 -10.44
N ARG A 67 7.42 -13.15 -10.24
CA ARG A 67 8.23 -11.99 -9.82
C ARG A 67 7.45 -10.93 -9.04
N GLU A 68 6.27 -10.55 -9.50
CA GLU A 68 5.54 -9.40 -8.96
C GLU A 68 4.72 -9.71 -7.71
N ILE A 69 4.20 -10.94 -7.60
CA ILE A 69 3.28 -11.37 -6.54
C ILE A 69 3.84 -12.64 -5.88
N SER A 70 3.68 -12.74 -4.56
CA SER A 70 3.86 -13.99 -3.81
C SER A 70 2.58 -14.35 -3.05
N LEU A 71 2.49 -15.59 -2.59
CA LEU A 71 1.38 -16.08 -1.78
C LEU A 71 1.84 -16.25 -0.32
N GLY A 72 1.07 -15.72 0.62
CA GLY A 72 1.32 -15.83 2.06
C GLY A 72 0.10 -16.39 2.79
N VAL A 73 0.33 -17.00 3.96
CA VAL A 73 -0.77 -17.45 4.84
C VAL A 73 -1.13 -16.32 5.82
N MET A 74 -2.37 -15.88 5.77
CA MET A 74 -2.92 -14.80 6.60
C MET A 74 -4.28 -15.22 7.15
N ASP A 75 -4.39 -15.27 8.48
CA ASP A 75 -5.62 -15.69 9.18
C ASP A 75 -6.20 -17.02 8.65
N GLY A 76 -5.31 -17.97 8.31
CA GLY A 76 -5.67 -19.29 7.78
C GLY A 76 -6.01 -19.33 6.28
N ASN A 77 -5.93 -18.19 5.58
CA ASN A 77 -6.16 -18.09 4.13
C ASN A 77 -4.84 -17.90 3.38
N ILE A 78 -4.75 -18.44 2.17
CA ILE A 78 -3.64 -18.16 1.25
C ILE A 78 -4.02 -16.93 0.43
N LEU A 79 -3.34 -15.81 0.66
CA LEU A 79 -3.62 -14.54 0.00
C LEU A 79 -2.40 -14.05 -0.81
N PRO A 80 -2.62 -13.48 -2.01
CA PRO A 80 -1.55 -12.85 -2.78
C PRO A 80 -1.15 -11.50 -2.18
N TYR A 81 0.14 -11.20 -2.23
CA TYR A 81 0.69 -9.89 -1.85
C TYR A 81 1.78 -9.43 -2.84
N LEU A 82 2.03 -8.12 -2.92
CA LEU A 82 3.10 -7.59 -3.78
C LEU A 82 4.49 -7.89 -3.23
N ASN A 83 5.39 -8.31 -4.10
CA ASN A 83 6.77 -8.56 -3.74
C ASN A 83 7.55 -7.28 -3.46
N MET A 84 8.39 -7.38 -2.44
CA MET A 84 9.42 -6.43 -2.06
C MET A 84 10.80 -7.01 -2.38
N THR A 85 11.72 -6.18 -2.82
CA THR A 85 13.02 -6.62 -3.38
C THR A 85 14.20 -5.90 -2.73
N GLY A 86 15.32 -6.61 -2.61
CA GLY A 86 16.56 -6.08 -2.05
C GLY A 86 16.52 -5.86 -0.54
N LYS A 87 17.58 -5.24 -0.01
CA LYS A 87 17.74 -4.99 1.44
C LYS A 87 16.81 -3.91 1.97
N ASP A 88 16.39 -2.98 1.12
CA ASP A 88 15.51 -1.86 1.49
C ASP A 88 14.01 -2.23 1.36
N GLU A 89 13.69 -3.50 1.06
CA GLU A 89 12.33 -3.97 0.83
C GLU A 89 11.57 -3.08 -0.18
N ARG A 90 12.18 -2.84 -1.35
CA ARG A 90 11.62 -1.98 -2.38
C ARG A 90 10.52 -2.70 -3.15
N CYS A 91 9.36 -2.08 -3.29
CA CYS A 91 8.27 -2.58 -4.12
C CYS A 91 8.79 -2.90 -5.53
N VAL A 92 8.41 -4.07 -6.06
CA VAL A 92 8.80 -4.54 -7.39
C VAL A 92 8.44 -3.57 -8.53
N PHE A 93 7.48 -2.69 -8.31
CA PHE A 93 7.03 -1.67 -9.27
C PHE A 93 7.64 -0.28 -9.03
N LEU A 94 8.53 -0.11 -8.06
CA LEU A 94 9.30 1.13 -7.89
C LEU A 94 10.35 1.23 -9.00
N ASN A 95 10.23 2.24 -9.87
CA ASN A 95 11.16 2.44 -10.97
C ASN A 95 12.45 3.15 -10.51
N GLN A 96 13.42 3.27 -11.42
CA GLN A 96 14.72 3.90 -11.14
C GLN A 96 14.64 5.42 -10.88
N GLU A 97 13.56 6.07 -11.32
CA GLU A 97 13.28 7.48 -11.06
C GLU A 97 12.61 7.70 -9.70
N GLY A 98 12.42 6.64 -8.90
CA GLY A 98 11.77 6.76 -7.61
C GLY A 98 10.24 6.87 -7.68
N ARG A 99 9.63 6.39 -8.77
CA ARG A 99 8.20 6.47 -9.02
C ARG A 99 7.54 5.10 -9.17
N CYS A 100 6.30 4.99 -8.73
CA CYS A 100 5.52 3.77 -8.90
C CYS A 100 5.10 3.60 -10.37
N ALA A 101 5.62 2.57 -11.03
CA ALA A 101 5.35 2.29 -12.45
C ALA A 101 3.88 1.95 -12.73
N ILE A 102 3.13 1.50 -11.72
CA ILE A 102 1.71 1.14 -11.82
C ILE A 102 0.78 2.16 -11.16
N HIS A 103 1.27 3.37 -10.84
CA HIS A 103 0.51 4.39 -10.12
C HIS A 103 -0.94 4.63 -10.64
N PRO A 104 -1.23 4.61 -11.97
CA PRO A 104 -2.58 4.79 -12.49
C PRO A 104 -3.57 3.66 -12.14
N PHE A 105 -3.07 2.43 -11.95
CA PHE A 105 -3.87 1.23 -11.68
C PHE A 105 -3.39 0.48 -10.43
N ARG A 106 -2.81 1.23 -9.49
CA ARG A 106 -2.27 0.71 -8.22
C ARG A 106 -3.35 -0.03 -7.40
N PRO A 107 -2.95 -1.03 -6.59
CA PRO A 107 -3.86 -1.76 -5.70
C PRO A 107 -4.63 -0.85 -4.75
N GLY A 108 -5.75 -1.36 -4.23
CA GLY A 108 -6.61 -0.64 -3.29
C GLY A 108 -5.84 -0.08 -2.09
N ILE A 109 -4.99 -0.90 -1.45
CA ILE A 109 -4.16 -0.48 -0.31
C ILE A 109 -3.24 0.69 -0.68
N CYS A 110 -2.52 0.60 -1.81
CA CYS A 110 -1.64 1.68 -2.27
C CYS A 110 -2.42 2.95 -2.65
N ARG A 111 -3.71 2.85 -2.94
CA ARG A 111 -4.59 4.00 -3.24
C ARG A 111 -5.11 4.69 -1.99
N LEU A 112 -5.16 3.99 -0.86
CA LEU A 112 -5.54 4.57 0.42
C LEU A 112 -4.45 5.45 1.02
N PHE A 113 -3.18 5.15 0.76
CA PHE A 113 -2.07 5.99 1.19
C PHE A 113 -2.30 7.46 0.77
N PRO A 114 -2.06 8.45 1.66
CA PRO A 114 -1.42 8.34 2.99
C PRO A 114 -2.39 8.07 4.16
N LEU A 115 -3.64 7.65 3.92
CA LEU A 115 -4.59 7.35 4.98
C LEU A 115 -4.26 6.03 5.69
N GLY A 116 -4.13 6.11 7.02
CA GLY A 116 -4.09 4.98 7.92
C GLY A 116 -5.45 4.72 8.58
N ARG A 117 -5.59 3.57 9.23
CA ARG A 117 -6.78 3.22 10.05
C ARG A 117 -6.37 3.05 11.50
N PHE A 118 -7.10 3.70 12.40
CA PHE A 118 -7.00 3.56 13.83
C PHE A 118 -8.19 2.75 14.34
N TYR A 119 -7.93 1.61 14.99
CA TYR A 119 -8.97 0.70 15.47
C TYR A 119 -9.12 0.83 16.99
N GLU A 120 -10.33 1.15 17.45
CA GLU A 120 -10.65 1.26 18.87
C GLU A 120 -12.13 0.91 19.11
N ASN A 121 -12.45 0.27 20.23
CA ASN A 121 -13.84 -0.01 20.65
C ASN A 121 -14.70 -0.74 19.59
N ASN A 122 -14.13 -1.75 18.89
CA ASN A 122 -14.78 -2.45 17.77
C ASN A 122 -15.24 -1.54 16.61
N SER A 123 -14.65 -0.35 16.51
CA SER A 123 -14.83 0.60 15.42
C SER A 123 -13.48 0.98 14.84
N TYR A 124 -13.49 1.81 13.80
CA TYR A 124 -12.29 2.41 13.26
C TYR A 124 -12.54 3.84 12.79
N GLN A 125 -11.47 4.63 12.82
CA GLN A 125 -11.39 5.96 12.21
C GLN A 125 -10.16 6.01 11.30
N TYR A 126 -10.11 6.99 10.40
CA TYR A 126 -8.95 7.23 9.55
C TYR A 126 -8.05 8.29 10.17
N PHE A 127 -6.76 8.25 9.85
CA PHE A 127 -5.82 9.33 10.13
C PHE A 127 -4.98 9.61 8.91
N LEU A 128 -4.53 10.85 8.75
CA LEU A 128 -3.68 11.26 7.63
C LEU A 128 -2.23 11.17 8.07
N GLN A 129 -1.39 10.41 7.36
CA GLN A 129 0.05 10.43 7.58
C GLN A 129 0.68 11.69 6.98
N VAL A 130 1.47 12.42 7.75
CA VAL A 130 2.04 13.73 7.34
C VAL A 130 3.56 13.87 7.56
N HIS A 131 4.21 12.85 8.12
CA HIS A 131 5.62 12.88 8.50
C HIS A 131 6.45 11.81 7.77
N GLU A 132 6.18 11.65 6.47
CA GLU A 132 6.85 10.72 5.55
C GLU A 132 7.90 11.43 4.71
#